data_AF-A0A7K2YRZ0-F1
#
_entry.id   AF-A0A7K2YRZ0-F1
#
_cell.length_a   1.000
_cell.length_b   1.000
_cell.length_c   1.000
_cell.angle_alpha   90.00
_cell.angle_beta   90.00
_cell.angle_gamma   90.00
#
_symmetry.space_group_name_H-M   'P 1'
#
loop_
_entity.id
_entity.type
_entity.pdbx_description
1 polymer ?
#
loop_
_entity_poly.entity_id
_entity_poly.type
_entity_poly.pdbx_seq_one_letter_code
_entity_poly.pdbx_strand_id
1 'polypeptide(L)'
;MFLDRLLRHNRPLVDAVVTAHQEGRLLANTYVIDLDTVARNAAYIAEAARGHGLDTYVMAKQYGRNPDVTRAAIGAGLGPVVAVDTACLAAATRHGIPVGHVGHLVQPHRGSEDFVVAAEPEVVTVFSLDAARRIGAAAVRRGGAPVSVLLRVHGEGDRFYFGHGGGFAADDVVTAAHAVEA
;
A
#
# COMPACT_ATOMS: atom_id res chain seq x y z
N MET A 1 -6.80 22.95 7.27
CA MET A 1 -5.70 22.20 7.93
C MET A 1 -4.36 22.23 7.17
N PHE A 2 -4.33 22.28 5.84
CA PHE A 2 -3.06 22.29 5.07
C PHE A 2 -2.79 23.53 4.22
N LEU A 3 -3.72 24.49 4.13
CA LEU A 3 -3.54 25.68 3.28
C LEU A 3 -2.29 26.49 3.65
N ASP A 4 -2.11 26.85 4.92
CA ASP A 4 -0.93 27.64 5.33
C ASP A 4 0.38 26.87 5.13
N ARG A 5 0.35 25.54 5.30
CA ARG A 5 1.51 24.68 5.02
C ARG A 5 1.82 24.64 3.53
N LEU A 6 0.80 24.51 2.69
CA LEU A 6 0.94 24.54 1.24
C LEU A 6 1.55 25.88 0.79
N LEU A 7 1.02 27.00 1.29
CA LEU A 7 1.54 28.34 0.95
C LEU A 7 2.98 28.56 1.40
N ARG A 8 3.41 27.96 2.52
CA ARG A 8 4.80 28.07 3.01
C ARG A 8 5.77 27.14 2.27
N HIS A 9 5.35 25.93 1.94
CA HIS A 9 6.27 24.88 1.45
C HIS A 9 6.20 24.63 -0.05
N ASN A 10 5.10 25.01 -0.71
CA ASN A 10 4.94 24.81 -2.15
C ASN A 10 4.07 25.91 -2.77
N ARG A 11 4.49 27.17 -2.60
CA ARG A 11 3.87 28.32 -3.26
C ARG A 11 3.87 28.21 -4.80
N PRO A 12 4.93 27.70 -5.47
CA PRO A 12 4.91 27.54 -6.92
C PRO A 12 3.78 26.65 -7.43
N LEU A 13 3.41 25.57 -6.72
CA LEU A 13 2.24 24.75 -7.08
C LEU A 13 0.95 25.58 -7.02
N VAL A 14 0.78 26.43 -6.00
CA VAL A 14 -0.42 27.27 -5.86
C VAL A 14 -0.52 28.25 -7.03
N ASP A 15 0.58 28.94 -7.35
CA ASP A 15 0.59 29.92 -8.44
C ASP A 15 0.30 29.23 -9.78
N ALA A 16 0.91 28.06 -10.04
CA ALA A 16 0.65 27.27 -11.24
C ALA A 16 -0.82 26.81 -11.36
N VAL A 17 -1.43 26.38 -10.25
CA VAL A 17 -2.84 25.96 -10.22
C VAL A 17 -3.77 27.14 -10.48
N VAL A 18 -3.50 28.31 -9.88
CA VAL A 18 -4.30 29.52 -10.10
C VAL A 18 -4.23 29.97 -11.55
N THR A 19 -3.03 30.04 -12.13
CA THR A 19 -2.85 30.39 -13.55
C THR A 19 -3.59 29.40 -14.45
N ALA A 20 -3.36 28.10 -14.29
CA ALA A 20 -3.98 27.10 -15.15
C ALA A 20 -5.52 27.07 -15.02
N HIS A 21 -6.07 27.37 -13.83
CA HIS A 21 -7.50 27.53 -13.66
C HIS A 21 -8.04 28.80 -14.33
N GLN A 22 -7.37 29.95 -14.18
CA GLN A 22 -7.77 31.21 -14.81
C GLN A 22 -7.69 31.15 -16.35
N GLU A 23 -6.78 30.35 -16.88
CA GLU A 23 -6.67 30.06 -18.32
C GLU A 23 -7.69 29.02 -18.82
N GLY A 24 -8.53 28.45 -17.94
CA GLY A 24 -9.51 27.42 -18.31
C GLY A 24 -8.91 26.04 -18.62
N ARG A 25 -7.64 25.80 -18.24
CA ARG A 25 -6.93 24.52 -18.44
C ARG A 25 -7.20 23.51 -17.33
N LEU A 26 -7.73 23.96 -16.20
CA LEU A 26 -8.12 23.12 -15.07
C LEU A 26 -9.60 23.30 -14.77
N LEU A 27 -10.30 22.18 -14.63
CA LEU A 27 -11.68 22.16 -14.17
C LEU A 27 -11.74 22.32 -12.65
N ALA A 28 -12.85 22.87 -12.16
CA ALA A 28 -13.20 22.77 -10.75
C ALA A 28 -13.28 21.29 -10.30
N ASN A 29 -13.12 21.04 -8.99
CA ASN A 29 -13.09 19.69 -8.42
C ASN A 29 -11.93 18.81 -8.94
N THR A 30 -10.76 19.42 -9.17
CA THR A 30 -9.53 18.74 -9.60
C THR A 30 -8.48 18.79 -8.49
N TYR A 31 -7.88 17.64 -8.15
CA TYR A 31 -6.66 17.60 -7.35
C TYR A 31 -5.44 17.74 -8.27
N VAL A 32 -4.52 18.63 -7.92
CA VAL A 32 -3.25 18.79 -8.63
C VAL A 32 -2.12 18.32 -7.73
N ILE A 33 -1.22 17.51 -8.28
CA ILE A 33 -0.11 16.90 -7.56
C ILE A 33 1.18 17.35 -8.22
N ASP A 34 2.07 17.94 -7.44
CA ASP A 34 3.42 18.30 -7.86
C ASP A 34 4.33 17.06 -7.77
N LEU A 35 4.64 16.46 -8.93
CA LEU A 35 5.44 15.25 -9.03
C LEU A 35 6.91 15.47 -8.63
N ASP A 36 7.46 16.66 -8.85
CA ASP A 36 8.83 16.97 -8.43
C ASP A 36 8.92 17.02 -6.91
N THR A 37 7.92 17.61 -6.27
CA THR A 37 7.81 17.61 -4.81
C THR A 37 7.57 16.19 -4.27
N VAL A 38 6.76 15.36 -4.94
CA VAL A 38 6.59 13.94 -4.56
C VAL A 38 7.93 13.21 -4.61
N ALA A 39 8.68 13.33 -5.70
CA ALA A 39 9.97 12.66 -5.87
C ALA A 39 10.98 13.11 -4.81
N ARG A 40 11.10 14.41 -4.52
CA ARG A 40 12.00 14.91 -3.46
C ARG A 40 11.62 14.37 -2.08
N ASN A 41 10.33 14.38 -1.74
CA ASN A 41 9.86 13.87 -0.45
C ASN A 41 10.09 12.36 -0.33
N ALA A 42 9.83 11.61 -1.40
CA ALA A 42 10.05 10.18 -1.47
C ALA A 42 11.54 9.83 -1.29
N ALA A 43 12.45 10.55 -1.95
CA ALA A 43 13.89 10.36 -1.79
C ALA A 43 14.35 10.63 -0.35
N TYR A 44 13.80 11.65 0.31
CA TYR A 44 14.11 11.95 1.71
C TYR A 44 13.68 10.82 2.65
N ILE A 45 12.47 10.28 2.45
CA ILE A 45 11.96 9.15 3.23
C ILE A 45 12.78 7.89 2.96
N ALA A 46 13.12 7.61 1.70
CA ALA A 46 13.92 6.47 1.30
C ALA A 46 15.31 6.49 1.94
N GLU A 47 15.97 7.65 1.95
CA GLU A 47 17.28 7.81 2.57
C GLU A 47 17.24 7.60 4.08
N ALA A 48 16.23 8.18 4.74
CA ALA A 48 16.04 7.97 6.18
C ALA A 48 15.78 6.49 6.51
N ALA A 49 14.91 5.82 5.75
CA ALA A 49 14.62 4.40 5.93
C ALA A 49 15.88 3.54 5.75
N ARG A 50 16.65 3.78 4.67
CA ARG A 50 17.92 3.10 4.41
C ARG A 50 18.95 3.31 5.52
N GLY A 51 19.06 4.54 6.04
CA GLY A 51 19.95 4.84 7.17
C GLY A 51 19.62 4.06 8.46
N HIS A 52 18.39 3.54 8.56
CA HIS A 52 17.93 2.71 9.67
C HIS A 52 17.75 1.23 9.32
N GLY A 53 18.12 0.80 8.12
CA GLY A 53 17.94 -0.60 7.67
C GLY A 53 16.47 -1.00 7.52
N LEU A 54 15.61 -0.05 7.16
CA LEU A 54 14.18 -0.28 6.95
C LEU A 54 13.83 -0.26 5.46
N ASP A 55 12.94 -1.17 5.05
CA ASP A 55 12.28 -1.12 3.76
C ASP A 55 11.02 -0.27 3.80
N THR A 56 10.55 0.18 2.63
CA THR A 56 9.35 1.01 2.50
C THR A 56 8.36 0.41 1.52
N TYR A 57 7.07 0.56 1.80
CA TYR A 57 6.01 0.31 0.83
C TYR A 57 5.22 1.59 0.55
N VAL A 58 4.95 1.85 -0.73
CA VAL A 58 4.16 3.01 -1.14
C VAL A 58 2.67 2.72 -0.95
N MET A 59 2.05 3.39 0.02
CA MET A 59 0.58 3.39 0.19
C MET A 59 -0.02 4.36 -0.82
N ALA A 60 -0.81 3.85 -1.77
CA ALA A 60 -1.32 4.65 -2.89
C ALA A 60 -2.77 5.16 -2.72
N LYS A 61 -3.47 4.71 -1.67
CA LYS A 61 -4.92 4.94 -1.51
C LYS A 61 -5.27 6.43 -1.43
N GLN A 62 -4.50 7.21 -0.68
CA GLN A 62 -4.80 8.60 -0.34
C GLN A 62 -4.72 9.57 -1.52
N TYR A 63 -3.95 9.25 -2.56
CA TYR A 63 -3.87 10.05 -3.79
C TYR A 63 -4.62 9.40 -4.96
N GLY A 64 -5.57 8.51 -4.67
CA GLY A 64 -6.44 7.92 -5.67
C GLY A 64 -5.78 6.85 -6.54
N ARG A 65 -4.74 6.17 -6.04
CA ARG A 65 -4.03 5.10 -6.77
C ARG A 65 -3.43 5.58 -8.10
N ASN A 66 -3.06 6.87 -8.17
CA ASN A 66 -2.52 7.47 -9.39
C ASN A 66 -1.17 6.81 -9.76
N PRO A 67 -1.03 6.27 -10.99
CA PRO A 67 0.18 5.54 -11.36
C PRO A 67 1.40 6.44 -11.52
N ASP A 68 1.24 7.70 -11.92
CA ASP A 68 2.37 8.61 -12.16
C ASP A 68 2.98 9.07 -10.84
N VAL A 69 2.15 9.39 -9.84
CA VAL A 69 2.60 9.67 -8.47
C VAL A 69 3.35 8.46 -7.90
N THR A 70 2.81 7.26 -8.11
CA THR A 70 3.41 6.02 -7.59
C THR A 70 4.75 5.73 -8.25
N ARG A 71 4.86 5.91 -9.58
CA ARG A 71 6.14 5.75 -10.31
C ARG A 71 7.16 6.80 -9.90
N ALA A 72 6.75 8.05 -9.70
CA ALA A 72 7.64 9.10 -9.21
C ALA A 72 8.20 8.76 -7.82
N ALA A 73 7.35 8.25 -6.92
CA ALA A 73 7.75 7.84 -5.58
C ALA A 73 8.71 6.63 -5.59
N ILE A 74 8.39 5.58 -6.36
CA ILE A 74 9.24 4.39 -6.50
C ILE A 74 10.57 4.73 -7.18
N GLY A 75 10.52 5.49 -8.28
CA GLY A 75 11.72 5.93 -9.00
C GLY A 75 12.63 6.83 -8.17
N ALA A 76 12.10 7.49 -7.14
CA ALA A 76 12.86 8.27 -6.17
C ALA A 76 13.41 7.44 -4.99
N GLY A 77 13.19 6.13 -4.97
CA GLY A 77 13.82 5.20 -4.03
C GLY A 77 12.91 4.58 -2.98
N LEU A 78 11.60 4.86 -2.99
CA LEU A 78 10.66 4.08 -2.18
C LEU A 78 10.43 2.69 -2.79
N GLY A 79 10.07 1.72 -1.95
CA GLY A 79 9.79 0.36 -2.39
C GLY A 79 8.41 0.21 -3.06
N PRO A 80 8.01 -1.03 -3.38
CA PRO A 80 6.81 -1.31 -4.16
C PRO A 80 5.52 -0.94 -3.41
N VAL A 81 4.38 -1.06 -4.08
CA VAL A 81 3.09 -0.65 -3.49
C VAL A 81 2.64 -1.62 -2.40
N VAL A 82 2.10 -1.06 -1.31
CA VAL A 82 1.20 -1.77 -0.40
C VAL A 82 -0.25 -1.58 -0.87
N ALA A 83 -0.87 -2.68 -1.28
CA ALA A 83 -2.26 -2.73 -1.71
C ALA A 83 -3.18 -2.96 -0.51
N VAL A 84 -3.80 -1.86 -0.06
CA VAL A 84 -4.73 -1.86 1.09
C VAL A 84 -5.97 -2.75 0.88
N ASP A 85 -6.39 -2.92 -0.36
CA ASP A 85 -7.56 -3.65 -0.84
C ASP A 85 -7.32 -4.16 -2.26
N THR A 86 -8.19 -5.04 -2.77
CA THR A 86 -8.05 -5.60 -4.13
C THR A 86 -8.21 -4.55 -5.22
N ALA A 87 -8.82 -3.38 -4.94
CA ALA A 87 -8.90 -2.28 -5.91
C ALA A 87 -7.56 -1.54 -6.04
N CYS A 88 -6.79 -1.39 -4.95
CA CYS A 88 -5.39 -0.97 -5.02
C CYS A 88 -4.55 -1.96 -5.82
N LEU A 89 -4.73 -3.27 -5.57
CA LEU A 89 -4.02 -4.31 -6.31
C LEU A 89 -4.32 -4.23 -7.81
N ALA A 90 -5.61 -4.15 -8.18
CA ALA A 90 -6.04 -3.98 -9.57
C ALA A 90 -5.43 -2.75 -10.25
N ALA A 91 -5.39 -1.61 -9.56
CA ALA A 91 -4.76 -0.40 -10.09
C ALA A 91 -3.25 -0.59 -10.33
N ALA A 92 -2.53 -1.20 -9.38
CA ALA A 92 -1.10 -1.46 -9.52
C ALA A 92 -0.81 -2.42 -10.68
N THR A 93 -1.50 -3.57 -10.72
CA THR A 93 -1.33 -4.59 -11.77
C THR A 93 -1.66 -4.03 -13.15
N ARG A 94 -2.76 -3.27 -13.29
CA ARG A 94 -3.16 -2.64 -14.56
C ARG A 94 -2.07 -1.72 -15.13
N HIS A 95 -1.28 -1.10 -14.28
CA HIS A 95 -0.26 -0.12 -14.66
C HIS A 95 1.18 -0.65 -14.59
N GLY A 96 1.36 -1.96 -14.37
CA GLY A 96 2.67 -2.60 -14.26
C GLY A 96 3.50 -2.10 -13.07
N ILE A 97 2.83 -1.67 -12.00
CA ILE A 97 3.49 -1.18 -10.79
C ILE A 97 3.77 -2.38 -9.88
N PRO A 98 4.99 -2.55 -9.36
CA PRO A 98 5.33 -3.66 -8.49
C PRO A 98 4.56 -3.57 -7.17
N VAL A 99 4.18 -4.72 -6.64
CA VAL A 99 3.40 -4.87 -5.40
C VAL A 99 4.26 -5.59 -4.38
N GLY A 100 4.48 -4.99 -3.22
CA GLY A 100 5.22 -5.62 -2.13
C GLY A 100 4.30 -6.29 -1.13
N HIS A 101 3.17 -5.65 -0.83
CA HIS A 101 2.33 -6.06 0.29
C HIS A 101 0.84 -6.03 -0.06
N VAL A 102 0.10 -7.06 0.34
CA VAL A 102 -1.35 -7.16 0.16
C VAL A 102 -2.02 -7.63 1.45
N GLY A 103 -3.28 -7.29 1.65
CA GLY A 103 -4.12 -7.88 2.70
C GLY A 103 -4.23 -7.07 3.98
N HIS A 104 -3.56 -5.92 4.05
CA HIS A 104 -3.64 -4.99 5.17
C HIS A 104 -3.94 -3.58 4.62
N LEU A 105 -5.10 -2.97 4.89
CA LEU A 105 -6.07 -3.24 5.96
C LEU A 105 -7.22 -4.19 5.60
N VAL A 106 -7.44 -4.48 4.31
CA VAL A 106 -8.57 -5.29 3.86
C VAL A 106 -8.08 -6.66 3.39
N GLN A 107 -8.68 -7.72 3.94
CA GLN A 107 -8.38 -9.09 3.54
C GLN A 107 -8.83 -9.38 2.10
N PRO A 108 -8.06 -10.17 1.32
CA PRO A 108 -8.51 -10.67 0.04
C PRO A 108 -9.85 -11.40 0.19
N HIS A 109 -10.81 -11.07 -0.68
CA HIS A 109 -12.10 -11.76 -0.68
C HIS A 109 -11.93 -13.18 -1.25
N ARG A 110 -12.82 -14.09 -0.86
CA ARG A 110 -12.83 -15.46 -1.37
C ARG A 110 -12.99 -15.45 -2.90
N GLY A 111 -12.08 -16.13 -3.60
CA GLY A 111 -12.02 -16.17 -5.06
C GLY A 111 -11.01 -15.20 -5.67
N SER A 112 -10.41 -14.30 -4.89
CA SER A 112 -9.36 -13.39 -5.37
C SER A 112 -7.94 -13.90 -5.16
N GLU A 113 -7.77 -15.09 -4.58
CA GLU A 113 -6.45 -15.58 -4.16
C GLU A 113 -5.51 -15.77 -5.36
N ASP A 114 -5.99 -16.28 -6.49
CA ASP A 114 -5.17 -16.41 -7.70
C ASP A 114 -4.71 -15.04 -8.22
N PHE A 115 -5.56 -14.02 -8.12
CA PHE A 115 -5.21 -12.64 -8.51
C PHE A 115 -4.17 -12.03 -7.56
N VAL A 116 -4.29 -12.27 -6.26
CA VAL A 116 -3.30 -11.84 -5.26
C VAL A 116 -1.96 -12.51 -5.49
N VAL A 117 -1.93 -13.83 -5.65
CA VAL A 117 -0.68 -14.59 -5.86
C VAL A 117 -0.05 -14.25 -7.21
N ALA A 118 -0.84 -14.05 -8.27
CA ALA A 118 -0.33 -13.70 -9.59
C ALA A 118 0.33 -12.32 -9.64
N ALA A 119 0.04 -11.42 -8.69
CA ALA A 119 0.72 -10.15 -8.56
C ALA A 119 2.11 -10.27 -7.90
N GLU A 120 2.50 -11.48 -7.49
CA GLU A 120 3.81 -11.81 -6.91
C GLU A 120 4.23 -10.86 -5.77
N PRO A 121 3.37 -10.64 -4.75
CA PRO A 121 3.73 -9.79 -3.64
C PRO A 121 4.86 -10.41 -2.81
N GLU A 122 5.70 -9.57 -2.23
CA GLU A 122 6.71 -10.01 -1.25
C GLU A 122 6.05 -10.64 -0.03
N VAL A 123 4.93 -10.08 0.44
CA VAL A 123 4.17 -10.58 1.59
C VAL A 123 2.65 -10.40 1.43
N VAL A 124 1.89 -11.34 2.01
CA VAL A 124 0.44 -11.22 2.20
C VAL A 124 0.10 -11.23 3.69
N THR A 125 -0.52 -10.18 4.21
CA THR A 125 -1.07 -10.23 5.57
C THR A 125 -2.37 -11.02 5.61
N VAL A 126 -2.47 -11.94 6.56
CA VAL A 126 -3.66 -12.77 6.80
C VAL A 126 -4.20 -12.53 8.21
N PHE A 127 -5.53 -12.55 8.33
CA PHE A 127 -6.23 -12.29 9.61
C PHE A 127 -6.84 -13.57 10.20
N SER A 128 -6.74 -14.71 9.50
CA SER A 128 -7.24 -16.01 9.96
C SER A 128 -6.49 -17.16 9.29
N LEU A 129 -6.52 -18.33 9.92
CA LEU A 129 -5.96 -19.56 9.34
C LEU A 129 -6.63 -19.92 8.01
N ASP A 130 -7.93 -19.65 7.87
CA ASP A 130 -8.63 -19.93 6.62
C ASP A 130 -8.13 -19.03 5.49
N ALA A 131 -7.83 -17.76 5.76
CA ALA A 131 -7.23 -16.88 4.76
C ALA A 131 -5.84 -17.38 4.35
N ALA A 132 -5.01 -17.77 5.32
CA ALA A 132 -3.70 -18.36 5.08
C ALA A 132 -3.78 -19.61 4.19
N ARG A 133 -4.66 -20.55 4.53
CA ARG A 133 -4.87 -21.79 3.74
C ARG A 133 -5.29 -21.51 2.30
N ARG A 134 -6.19 -20.54 2.07
CA ARG A 134 -6.64 -20.21 0.70
C ARG A 134 -5.53 -19.58 -0.13
N ILE A 135 -4.72 -18.69 0.46
CA ILE A 135 -3.56 -18.10 -0.21
C ILE A 135 -2.51 -19.18 -0.50
N GLY A 136 -2.20 -20.05 0.46
CA GLY A 136 -1.29 -21.17 0.26
C GLY A 136 -1.76 -22.12 -0.84
N ALA A 137 -3.04 -22.49 -0.84
CA ALA A 137 -3.62 -23.31 -1.90
C ALA A 137 -3.54 -22.65 -3.29
N ALA A 138 -3.71 -21.33 -3.38
CA ALA A 138 -3.54 -20.59 -4.63
C ALA A 138 -2.08 -20.59 -5.11
N ALA A 139 -1.13 -20.40 -4.20
CA ALA A 139 0.30 -20.50 -4.49
C ALA A 139 0.68 -21.88 -5.06
N VAL A 140 0.20 -22.96 -4.42
CA VAL A 140 0.41 -24.34 -4.89
C VAL A 140 -0.20 -24.55 -6.28
N ARG A 141 -1.44 -24.12 -6.51
CA ARG A 141 -2.08 -24.25 -7.83
C ARG A 141 -1.30 -23.55 -8.94
N ARG A 142 -0.66 -22.42 -8.64
CA ARG A 142 0.13 -21.66 -9.63
C ARG A 142 1.49 -22.29 -9.93
N GLY A 143 1.94 -23.27 -9.13
CA GLY A 143 3.26 -23.90 -9.27
C GLY A 143 4.42 -22.95 -9.00
N GLY A 144 4.18 -21.86 -8.27
CA GLY A 144 5.18 -20.84 -7.95
C GLY A 144 5.89 -21.09 -6.62
N ALA A 145 6.78 -20.17 -6.24
CA ALA A 145 7.40 -20.17 -4.92
C ALA A 145 6.33 -19.99 -3.81
N PRO A 146 6.60 -20.47 -2.58
CA PRO A 146 5.76 -20.16 -1.43
C PRO A 146 5.58 -18.65 -1.25
N VAL A 147 4.37 -18.23 -0.91
CA VAL A 147 4.07 -16.82 -0.61
C VAL A 147 4.33 -16.59 0.87
N SER A 148 5.19 -15.62 1.18
CA SER A 148 5.42 -15.20 2.57
C SER A 148 4.16 -14.55 3.13
N VAL A 149 3.85 -14.86 4.38
CA VAL A 149 2.65 -14.34 5.05
C VAL A 149 3.00 -13.62 6.34
N LEU A 150 2.26 -12.55 6.62
CA LEU A 150 2.31 -11.83 7.90
C LEU A 150 1.02 -12.07 8.67
N LEU A 151 1.10 -12.32 9.97
CA LEU A 151 -0.08 -12.42 10.83
C LEU A 151 -0.45 -11.05 11.38
N ARG A 152 -1.71 -10.64 11.22
CA ARG A 152 -2.20 -9.45 11.93
C ARG A 152 -2.40 -9.81 13.40
N VAL A 153 -1.68 -9.14 14.29
CA VAL A 153 -1.76 -9.38 15.74
C VAL A 153 -2.57 -8.27 16.41
N HIS A 154 -3.30 -8.62 17.47
CA HIS A 154 -3.91 -7.69 18.43
C HIS A 154 -3.72 -8.17 19.88
N GLY A 155 -3.56 -7.23 20.80
CA GLY A 155 -3.40 -7.49 22.24
C GLY A 155 -4.37 -6.70 23.11
N GLU A 156 -4.24 -6.87 24.43
CA GLU A 156 -4.98 -6.06 25.40
C GLU A 156 -4.59 -4.57 25.28
N GLY A 157 -5.59 -3.68 25.29
CA GLY A 157 -5.38 -2.24 25.14
C GLY A 157 -5.27 -1.73 23.70
N ASP A 158 -5.18 -2.62 22.70
CA ASP A 158 -5.21 -2.23 21.30
C ASP A 158 -6.56 -1.63 20.91
N ARG A 159 -6.53 -0.62 20.03
CA ARG A 159 -7.73 0.05 19.54
C ARG A 159 -8.05 -0.36 18.11
N PHE A 160 -9.24 -0.93 17.93
CA PHE A 160 -9.83 -1.07 16.60
C PHE A 160 -10.59 0.19 16.19
N TYR A 161 -10.26 0.72 15.03
CA TYR A 161 -11.14 1.62 14.31
C TYR A 161 -12.20 0.80 13.58
N PHE A 162 -13.37 1.40 13.35
CA PHE A 162 -14.44 0.74 12.61
C PHE A 162 -13.93 0.22 11.25
N GLY A 163 -14.14 -1.07 10.99
CA GLY A 163 -13.67 -1.74 9.77
C GLY A 163 -12.23 -2.26 9.79
N HIS A 164 -11.47 -2.07 10.87
CA HIS A 164 -10.09 -2.57 11.00
C HIS A 164 -9.97 -3.82 11.90
N GLY A 165 -11.10 -4.42 12.29
CA GLY A 165 -11.15 -5.60 13.14
C GLY A 165 -10.68 -6.88 12.45
N GLY A 166 -10.06 -7.77 13.22
CA GLY A 166 -9.57 -9.08 12.77
C GLY A 166 -8.10 -9.31 13.12
N GLY A 167 -7.64 -10.52 12.88
CA GLY A 167 -6.29 -10.97 13.25
C GLY A 167 -6.33 -12.02 14.34
N PHE A 168 -5.16 -12.23 14.93
CA PHE A 168 -4.89 -13.21 15.96
C PHE A 168 -4.58 -12.50 17.28
N ALA A 169 -5.05 -13.06 18.39
CA ALA A 169 -4.65 -12.61 19.70
C ALA A 169 -3.14 -12.82 19.89
N ALA A 170 -2.47 -11.86 20.54
CA ALA A 170 -1.03 -11.93 20.79
C ALA A 170 -0.63 -13.22 21.53
N ASP A 171 -1.44 -13.68 22.47
CA ASP A 171 -1.20 -14.91 23.24
C ASP A 171 -1.26 -16.18 22.38
N ASP A 172 -1.99 -16.14 21.26
CA ASP A 172 -2.19 -17.29 20.37
C ASP A 172 -1.29 -17.24 19.12
N VAL A 173 -0.50 -16.17 18.92
CA VAL A 173 0.17 -15.90 17.63
C VAL A 173 1.22 -16.97 17.27
N VAL A 174 1.93 -17.54 18.25
CA VAL A 174 2.92 -18.60 18.01
C VAL A 174 2.23 -19.87 17.52
N THR A 175 1.11 -20.25 18.16
CA THR A 175 0.28 -21.37 17.72
C THR A 175 -0.28 -21.14 16.32
N ALA A 176 -0.74 -19.92 16.03
CA ALA A 176 -1.22 -19.55 14.71
C ALA A 176 -0.10 -19.63 13.64
N ALA A 177 1.11 -19.18 13.96
CA ALA A 177 2.26 -19.26 13.06
C ALA A 177 2.60 -20.72 12.70
N HIS A 178 2.70 -21.61 13.69
CA HIS A 178 2.92 -23.04 13.44
C HIS A 178 1.82 -23.65 12.56
N ALA A 179 0.55 -23.26 12.77
CA ALA A 179 -0.57 -23.74 11.97
C ALA A 179 -0.61 -23.19 10.54
N VAL A 180 0.10 -22.10 10.26
CA VAL A 180 0.24 -21.51 8.92
C VAL A 180 1.42 -22.10 8.15
N GLU A 181 2.49 -22.48 8.85
CA GLU A 181 3.65 -23.16 8.26
C GLU A 181 3.40 -24.63 7.90
N ALA A 182 2.48 -25.30 8.61
CA ALA A 182 2.15 -26.73 8.43
C ALA A 182 1.29 -27.01 7.19
#